data_AF-A0A1F9KR61-F1
#
_entry.id   AF-A0A1F9KR61-F1
#
_cell.length_a   1.000
_cell.length_b   1.000
_cell.length_c   1.000
_cell.angle_alpha   90.00
_cell.angle_beta   90.00
_cell.angle_gamma   90.00
#
_symmetry.space_group_name_H-M   'P 1'
#
loop_
_entity.id
_entity.type
_entity.pdbx_description
1 polymer ?
#
loop_
_entity_poly.entity_id
_entity_poly.type
_entity_poly.pdbx_seq_one_letter_code
_entity_poly.pdbx_strand_id
1 'polypeptide(L)'
;MNRQLYISCALLHALTLFSGTFFGAQAWESDVHYGLTKWLAINAGYDPQKEAELIARGNQEIDDSWITGPVHGTVMASCVGKDSAGSATVHDNHFPSRRDPPWIPSERAVTPATAWQHGSVRKVPDLDGLEPSLLALGRYLHVLQDSWSHQGVPDIAPLCEPKLGWGHSAKRGGWSCHLADLTYFWSDKDVPEMARMTFEVLVSSARNNKPLATWKVLAPKVKSFADARTKWQKDEWFKKESFLDRNFLQGISLPDCEPGARPCVPYAFEKLVQIWNGIVANDSPFSSDIPQQFADLFKRFFSALTQQQVSNLRELIDHSLAALALERALHADGSCPKLYPILFEFFLGKGFVDGRGAHQPLAVCEIAAKIQQERDKGPKCDELITFAQNAIAGGSRRGPALSELIERAGVTGPSRYTVTPGVTSGTYLAFARFIHLPREVLVVGAVRVNDQPKVTSFMWLPIQ
;
A
#
# COMPACT_ATOMS: atom_id res chain seq x y z
N MET A 1 48.17 31.46 -31.11
CA MET A 1 48.12 29.98 -31.12
C MET A 1 46.65 29.61 -30.97
N ASN A 2 45.88 29.49 -32.07
CA ASN A 2 45.65 28.27 -32.89
C ASN A 2 45.20 27.06 -32.05
N ARG A 3 44.16 26.27 -32.33
CA ARG A 3 43.01 26.24 -33.27
C ARG A 3 42.32 24.86 -33.03
N GLN A 4 41.00 24.76 -33.16
CA GLN A 4 40.19 23.63 -33.74
C GLN A 4 40.32 22.18 -33.16
N LEU A 5 39.26 21.47 -32.73
CA LEU A 5 38.06 20.93 -33.42
C LEU A 5 38.35 19.85 -34.49
N TYR A 6 38.04 18.56 -34.20
CA TYR A 6 37.64 17.42 -35.09
C TYR A 6 37.25 16.24 -34.14
N ILE A 7 36.03 15.70 -34.04
CA ILE A 7 35.04 15.12 -35.00
C ILE A 7 35.50 13.78 -35.63
N SER A 8 34.94 12.70 -35.05
CA SER A 8 34.28 11.54 -35.70
C SER A 8 34.96 10.18 -35.95
N CYS A 9 34.15 9.16 -35.59
CA CYS A 9 33.89 7.86 -36.24
C CYS A 9 34.93 6.74 -36.10
N ALA A 10 34.61 5.67 -35.37
CA ALA A 10 33.69 4.60 -35.80
C ALA A 10 33.90 3.33 -34.97
N LEU A 11 32.86 2.84 -34.29
CA LEU A 11 32.51 1.40 -34.26
C LEU A 11 31.10 1.24 -33.68
N LEU A 12 30.16 1.41 -34.60
CA LEU A 12 28.83 0.82 -34.59
C LEU A 12 29.00 -0.71 -34.56
N HIS A 13 28.38 -1.41 -33.60
CA HIS A 13 27.73 -2.74 -33.72
C HIS A 13 27.38 -3.27 -32.31
N ALA A 14 26.24 -2.82 -31.78
CA ALA A 14 25.38 -3.57 -30.86
C ALA A 14 24.06 -2.81 -30.66
N LEU A 15 23.35 -2.56 -31.77
CA LEU A 15 21.95 -2.18 -31.75
C LEU A 15 21.16 -3.45 -32.05
N THR A 16 20.65 -4.11 -31.02
CA THR A 16 19.50 -5.03 -31.11
C THR A 16 19.00 -5.39 -29.72
N LEU A 17 17.73 -5.03 -29.46
CA LEU A 17 16.86 -5.61 -28.43
C LEU A 17 17.10 -5.22 -26.97
N PHE A 18 17.05 -3.92 -26.65
CA PHE A 18 16.30 -3.51 -25.45
C PHE A 18 14.84 -3.40 -25.86
N SER A 19 14.18 -4.56 -25.99
CA SER A 19 12.75 -4.65 -25.90
C SER A 19 12.35 -3.98 -24.58
N GLY A 20 11.52 -2.95 -24.65
CA GLY A 20 10.97 -2.30 -23.48
C GLY A 20 10.40 -3.36 -22.54
N THR A 21 11.09 -3.61 -21.44
CA THR A 21 10.50 -4.27 -20.30
C THR A 21 9.56 -3.25 -19.69
N PHE A 22 8.29 -3.37 -20.06
CA PHE A 22 7.17 -2.76 -19.35
C PHE A 22 7.33 -3.12 -17.87
N PHE A 23 7.85 -2.19 -17.07
CA PHE A 23 7.71 -2.24 -15.63
C PHE A 23 6.24 -1.96 -15.36
N GLY A 24 5.45 -3.03 -15.31
CA GLY A 24 4.04 -2.99 -14.98
C GLY A 24 3.90 -2.41 -13.58
N ALA A 25 3.16 -1.32 -13.50
CA ALA A 25 3.02 -0.53 -12.31
C ALA A 25 2.46 -1.37 -11.16
N GLN A 26 3.08 -1.28 -10.00
CA GLN A 26 2.73 -2.05 -8.81
C GLN A 26 2.58 -1.06 -7.67
N ALA A 27 1.33 -0.82 -7.29
CA ALA A 27 0.98 -0.37 -5.97
C ALA A 27 -0.46 -0.76 -5.62
N TRP A 28 -0.82 -0.32 -4.42
CA TRP A 28 -2.15 -0.37 -3.82
C TRP A 28 -3.14 0.25 -4.79
N GLU A 29 -4.31 -0.37 -4.89
CA GLU A 29 -5.37 0.13 -5.76
C GLU A 29 -4.96 0.36 -7.22
N SER A 30 -3.97 -0.38 -7.75
CA SER A 30 -3.65 -0.31 -9.18
C SER A 30 -4.80 -0.76 -10.09
N ASP A 31 -5.82 -1.44 -9.56
CA ASP A 31 -7.09 -1.61 -10.25
C ASP A 31 -7.87 -0.30 -10.42
N VAL A 32 -7.71 0.67 -9.53
CA VAL A 32 -8.27 2.02 -9.59
C VAL A 32 -7.33 2.98 -10.34
N HIS A 33 -6.15 3.26 -9.78
CA HIS A 33 -5.24 4.32 -10.25
C HIS A 33 -4.73 4.06 -11.67
N TYR A 34 -4.38 2.82 -11.98
CA TYR A 34 -4.00 2.42 -13.33
C TYR A 34 -5.22 1.91 -14.14
N GLY A 35 -5.83 0.81 -13.71
CA GLY A 35 -6.83 0.06 -14.48
C GLY A 35 -8.10 0.86 -14.80
N LEU A 36 -8.82 1.29 -13.76
CA LEU A 36 -10.08 2.02 -13.90
C LEU A 36 -9.84 3.39 -14.54
N THR A 37 -8.78 4.10 -14.16
CA THR A 37 -8.39 5.38 -14.79
C THR A 37 -8.16 5.22 -16.29
N LYS A 38 -7.38 4.22 -16.73
CA LYS A 38 -7.15 3.96 -18.16
C LYS A 38 -8.47 3.65 -18.88
N TRP A 39 -9.30 2.80 -18.28
CA TRP A 39 -10.59 2.44 -18.85
C TRP A 39 -11.53 3.67 -18.97
N LEU A 40 -11.57 4.54 -17.96
CA LEU A 40 -12.32 5.79 -18.01
C LEU A 40 -11.77 6.76 -19.07
N ALA A 41 -10.45 6.88 -19.20
CA ALA A 41 -9.81 7.72 -20.21
C ALA A 41 -10.14 7.24 -21.64
N ILE A 42 -10.12 5.93 -21.89
CA ILE A 42 -10.56 5.36 -23.17
C ILE A 42 -12.02 5.76 -23.45
N ASN A 43 -12.91 5.62 -22.45
CA ASN A 43 -14.31 5.99 -22.62
C ASN A 43 -14.53 7.51 -22.75
N ALA A 44 -13.60 8.33 -22.26
CA ALA A 44 -13.59 9.78 -22.48
C ALA A 44 -13.06 10.17 -23.86
N GLY A 45 -12.58 9.21 -24.66
CA GLY A 45 -12.15 9.41 -26.04
C GLY A 45 -10.65 9.56 -26.22
N TYR A 46 -9.84 9.31 -25.19
CA TYR A 46 -8.37 9.30 -25.32
C TYR A 46 -7.87 8.06 -26.07
N ASP A 47 -6.78 8.20 -26.81
CA ASP A 47 -6.14 7.08 -27.51
C ASP A 47 -5.75 5.96 -26.51
N PRO A 48 -6.22 4.71 -26.70
CA PRO A 48 -6.00 3.63 -25.73
C PRO A 48 -4.54 3.25 -25.51
N GLN A 49 -3.68 3.40 -26.52
CA GLN A 49 -2.30 2.91 -26.50
C GLN A 49 -1.29 3.97 -26.09
N LYS A 50 -1.64 5.25 -26.24
CA LYS A 50 -0.76 6.38 -25.96
C LYS A 50 -1.31 7.25 -24.84
N GLU A 51 -2.43 7.93 -25.07
CA GLU A 51 -2.88 8.97 -24.15
C GLU A 51 -3.45 8.39 -22.86
N ALA A 52 -4.36 7.41 -22.97
CA ALA A 52 -4.95 6.74 -21.82
C ALA A 52 -3.89 5.98 -21.00
N GLU A 53 -2.88 5.43 -21.67
CA GLU A 53 -1.73 4.80 -21.03
C GLU A 53 -0.92 5.80 -20.21
N LEU A 54 -0.57 6.95 -20.80
CA LEU A 54 0.20 7.99 -20.11
C LEU A 54 -0.54 8.58 -18.93
N ILE A 55 -1.85 8.81 -19.04
CA ILE A 55 -2.67 9.30 -17.94
C ILE A 55 -2.69 8.27 -16.80
N ALA A 56 -2.95 7.00 -17.10
CA ALA A 56 -3.00 5.94 -16.10
C ALA A 56 -1.63 5.70 -15.44
N ARG A 57 -0.55 5.77 -16.22
CA ARG A 57 0.82 5.70 -15.69
C ARG A 57 1.11 6.88 -14.77
N GLY A 58 0.78 8.10 -15.19
CA GLY A 58 0.96 9.30 -14.37
C GLY A 58 0.15 9.26 -13.07
N ASN A 59 -0.98 8.58 -13.06
CA ASN A 59 -1.77 8.35 -11.86
C ASN A 59 -1.06 7.36 -10.93
N GLN A 60 -0.71 6.19 -11.45
CA GLN A 60 -0.13 5.10 -10.67
C GLN A 60 1.31 5.34 -10.19
N GLU A 61 2.15 6.04 -10.96
CA GLU A 61 3.57 6.23 -10.64
C GLU A 61 3.82 7.03 -9.35
N ILE A 62 2.80 7.76 -8.87
CA ILE A 62 2.86 8.48 -7.59
C ILE A 62 2.99 7.49 -6.43
N ASP A 63 2.23 6.40 -6.49
CA ASP A 63 2.32 5.32 -5.52
C ASP A 63 3.61 4.51 -5.67
N ASP A 64 3.99 4.13 -6.90
CA ASP A 64 5.16 3.29 -7.14
C ASP A 64 6.51 3.97 -6.77
N SER A 65 6.47 5.24 -6.41
CA SER A 65 7.66 6.06 -6.14
C SER A 65 8.07 6.01 -4.68
N TRP A 66 9.35 5.71 -4.44
CA TRP A 66 9.96 5.71 -3.10
C TRP A 66 9.87 7.06 -2.36
N ILE A 67 9.71 8.16 -3.10
CA ILE A 67 9.68 9.52 -2.57
C ILE A 67 8.25 9.98 -2.30
N THR A 68 7.33 9.69 -3.21
CA THR A 68 5.95 10.19 -3.14
C THR A 68 4.99 9.20 -2.50
N GLY A 69 5.30 7.91 -2.53
CA GLY A 69 4.47 6.85 -1.98
C GLY A 69 4.06 7.09 -0.52
N PRO A 70 2.78 6.89 -0.14
CA PRO A 70 2.23 7.35 1.12
C PRO A 70 2.80 6.56 2.29
N VAL A 71 2.98 5.24 2.15
CA VAL A 71 3.42 4.38 3.24
C VAL A 71 4.88 4.65 3.60
N HIS A 72 5.79 4.49 2.64
CA HIS A 72 7.20 4.71 2.87
C HIS A 72 7.49 6.18 3.19
N GLY A 73 6.91 7.13 2.44
CA GLY A 73 7.05 8.56 2.68
C GLY A 73 6.60 8.96 4.08
N THR A 74 5.44 8.47 4.54
CA THR A 74 4.96 8.75 5.90
C THR A 74 5.93 8.21 6.95
N VAL A 75 6.36 6.96 6.79
CA VAL A 75 7.26 6.33 7.76
C VAL A 75 8.58 7.09 7.85
N MET A 76 9.18 7.41 6.71
CA MET A 76 10.44 8.13 6.71
C MET A 76 10.30 9.56 7.23
N ALA A 77 9.23 10.27 6.87
CA ALA A 77 9.06 11.67 7.21
C ALA A 77 8.60 11.92 8.65
N SER A 78 7.87 10.98 9.25
CA SER A 78 7.23 11.17 10.56
C SER A 78 7.65 10.17 11.64
N CYS A 79 8.14 8.99 11.25
CA CYS A 79 8.44 7.89 12.16
C CYS A 79 9.95 7.59 12.30
N VAL A 80 10.73 7.95 11.28
CA VAL A 80 12.20 7.86 11.27
C VAL A 80 12.83 9.25 11.36
N GLY A 81 12.61 10.10 10.36
CA GLY A 81 12.95 11.50 10.35
C GLY A 81 11.83 12.34 10.97
N LYS A 82 12.16 13.55 11.42
CA LYS A 82 11.17 14.59 11.72
C LYS A 82 11.18 15.59 10.57
N ASP A 83 10.85 15.11 9.38
CA ASP A 83 10.99 15.83 8.12
C ASP A 83 9.64 16.40 7.66
N SER A 84 9.45 17.70 7.87
CA SER A 84 8.25 18.39 7.41
C SER A 84 8.14 18.46 5.89
N ALA A 85 9.25 18.47 5.15
CA ALA A 85 9.22 18.54 3.69
C ALA A 85 8.81 17.19 3.08
N GLY A 86 9.35 16.08 3.60
CA GLY A 86 8.89 14.74 3.26
C GLY A 86 7.41 14.55 3.59
N SER A 87 6.96 15.02 4.77
CA SER A 87 5.56 14.94 5.17
C SER A 87 4.64 15.79 4.27
N ALA A 88 5.09 16.96 3.83
CA ALA A 88 4.38 17.79 2.85
C ALA A 88 4.36 17.14 1.45
N THR A 89 5.37 16.37 1.10
CA THR A 89 5.38 15.59 -0.16
C THR A 89 4.30 14.50 -0.13
N VAL A 90 4.15 13.79 0.99
CA VAL A 90 3.06 12.82 1.16
C VAL A 90 1.69 13.50 1.13
N HIS A 91 1.56 14.65 1.79
CA HIS A 91 0.35 15.47 1.76
C HIS A 91 -0.09 15.80 0.32
N ASP A 92 0.82 16.38 -0.46
CA ASP A 92 0.53 16.91 -1.79
C ASP A 92 0.16 15.81 -2.81
N ASN A 93 0.50 14.56 -2.51
CA ASN A 93 0.29 13.41 -3.38
C ASN A 93 -0.85 12.48 -2.92
N HIS A 94 -1.14 12.37 -1.62
CA HIS A 94 -2.10 11.38 -1.12
C HIS A 94 -3.15 11.93 -0.15
N PHE A 95 -2.83 12.98 0.60
CA PHE A 95 -3.72 13.49 1.64
C PHE A 95 -4.11 14.93 1.33
N PRO A 96 -4.97 15.19 0.32
CA PRO A 96 -5.32 16.54 -0.13
C PRO A 96 -6.16 17.28 0.91
N SER A 97 -5.52 17.71 1.98
CA SER A 97 -6.12 18.47 3.05
C SER A 97 -5.86 19.97 2.81
N ARG A 98 -6.68 20.83 3.41
CA ARG A 98 -6.48 22.28 3.26
C ARG A 98 -5.24 22.78 4.03
N ARG A 99 -4.74 22.03 5.01
CA ARG A 99 -3.65 22.46 5.90
C ARG A 99 -2.48 21.49 5.79
N ASP A 100 -1.31 22.02 5.48
CA ASP A 100 -0.10 21.21 5.36
C ASP A 100 0.44 20.82 6.75
N PRO A 101 1.36 19.86 6.88
CA PRO A 101 2.19 19.68 8.07
C PRO A 101 2.97 20.97 8.37
N PRO A 102 3.27 21.33 9.64
CA PRO A 102 3.13 20.52 10.85
C PRO A 102 1.85 20.81 11.66
N TRP A 103 0.72 21.10 11.00
CA TRP A 103 -0.56 21.26 11.69
C TRP A 103 -0.98 19.94 12.37
N ILE A 104 -1.73 20.03 13.47
CA ILE A 104 -2.19 18.80 14.16
C ILE A 104 -3.24 18.06 13.31
N PRO A 105 -3.40 16.73 13.47
CA PRO A 105 -4.26 15.95 12.59
C PRO A 105 -5.69 16.48 12.46
N SER A 106 -6.30 16.97 13.54
CA SER A 106 -7.68 17.52 13.53
C SER A 106 -7.85 18.73 12.62
N GLU A 107 -6.77 19.43 12.27
CA GLU A 107 -6.77 20.58 11.36
C GLU A 107 -6.41 20.20 9.92
N ARG A 108 -5.98 18.95 9.70
CA ARG A 108 -5.57 18.36 8.41
C ARG A 108 -6.61 17.39 7.84
N ALA A 109 -7.88 17.64 8.12
CA ALA A 109 -8.94 16.79 7.59
C ALA A 109 -8.99 16.85 6.06
N VAL A 110 -9.06 15.68 5.43
CA VAL A 110 -9.25 15.53 3.99
C VAL A 110 -10.74 15.56 3.68
N THR A 111 -11.13 16.38 2.71
CA THR A 111 -12.50 16.46 2.21
C THR A 111 -12.56 15.73 0.87
N PRO A 112 -13.51 14.79 0.68
CA PRO A 112 -13.62 14.09 -0.59
C PRO A 112 -13.92 15.06 -1.73
N ALA A 113 -13.64 14.62 -2.97
CA ALA A 113 -13.86 15.38 -4.20
C ALA A 113 -13.05 16.68 -4.33
N THR A 114 -12.05 16.92 -3.48
CA THR A 114 -11.20 18.12 -3.54
C THR A 114 -9.73 17.78 -3.45
N ALA A 115 -8.97 18.09 -4.49
CA ALA A 115 -7.50 18.03 -4.47
C ALA A 115 -6.94 19.36 -3.95
N TRP A 116 -6.59 19.45 -2.67
CA TRP A 116 -5.90 20.61 -2.09
C TRP A 116 -4.38 20.50 -2.26
N GLN A 117 -3.73 21.66 -2.40
CA GLN A 117 -2.28 21.80 -2.33
C GLN A 117 -1.95 23.18 -1.77
N HIS A 118 -1.14 23.25 -0.70
CA HIS A 118 -0.72 24.51 -0.06
C HIS A 118 -1.88 25.47 0.27
N GLY A 119 -2.97 24.94 0.81
CA GLY A 119 -4.15 25.72 1.20
C GLY A 119 -5.02 26.24 0.06
N SER A 120 -4.73 25.87 -1.19
CA SER A 120 -5.53 26.21 -2.37
C SER A 120 -6.02 24.94 -3.08
N VAL A 121 -7.14 25.03 -3.80
CA VAL A 121 -7.59 23.93 -4.65
C VAL A 121 -6.62 23.81 -5.83
N ARG A 122 -6.04 22.63 -5.99
CA ARG A 122 -5.16 22.29 -7.10
C ARG A 122 -5.93 22.40 -8.41
N LYS A 123 -5.33 23.04 -9.40
CA LYS A 123 -5.93 23.20 -10.73
C LYS A 123 -5.71 21.94 -11.56
N VAL A 124 -6.70 21.60 -12.37
CA VAL A 124 -6.53 20.63 -13.47
C VAL A 124 -5.46 21.19 -14.42
N PRO A 125 -4.44 20.39 -14.81
CA PRO A 125 -3.39 20.87 -15.69
C PRO A 125 -3.93 21.14 -17.11
N ASP A 126 -3.36 22.16 -17.77
CA ASP A 126 -3.64 22.43 -19.17
C ASP A 126 -3.01 21.37 -20.07
N LEU A 127 -3.83 20.76 -20.94
CA LEU A 127 -3.34 19.77 -21.90
C LEU A 127 -2.89 20.42 -23.21
N ASP A 128 -1.64 20.18 -23.58
CA ASP A 128 -1.08 20.46 -24.91
C ASP A 128 -1.00 19.20 -25.79
N GLY A 129 -1.44 18.05 -25.28
CA GLY A 129 -1.40 16.75 -25.95
C GLY A 129 -0.02 16.08 -25.90
N LEU A 130 0.96 16.68 -25.22
CA LEU A 130 2.28 16.11 -25.03
C LEU A 130 2.32 15.20 -23.79
N GLU A 131 3.26 14.28 -23.80
CA GLU A 131 3.44 13.31 -22.71
C GLU A 131 3.51 13.94 -21.31
N PRO A 132 4.25 15.04 -21.05
CA PRO A 132 4.30 15.65 -19.73
C PRO A 132 2.96 16.14 -19.20
N SER A 133 2.09 16.71 -20.06
CA SER A 133 0.78 17.22 -19.63
C SER A 133 -0.22 16.09 -19.36
N LEU A 134 -0.14 14.99 -20.12
CA LEU A 134 -0.93 13.78 -19.86
C LEU A 134 -0.52 13.07 -18.56
N LEU A 135 0.78 12.98 -18.27
CA LEU A 135 1.27 12.47 -16.99
C LEU A 135 0.83 13.39 -15.84
N ALA A 136 0.93 14.71 -16.01
CA ALA A 136 0.48 15.67 -15.00
C ALA A 136 -1.03 15.55 -14.72
N LEU A 137 -1.85 15.27 -15.74
CA LEU A 137 -3.27 14.98 -15.56
C LEU A 137 -3.46 13.69 -14.75
N GLY A 138 -2.72 12.63 -15.07
CA GLY A 138 -2.69 11.41 -14.26
C GLY A 138 -2.42 11.69 -12.78
N ARG A 139 -1.35 12.44 -12.48
CA ARG A 139 -0.98 12.82 -11.11
C ARG A 139 -2.04 13.69 -10.42
N TYR A 140 -2.74 14.55 -11.17
CA TYR A 140 -3.87 15.31 -10.62
C TYR A 140 -5.03 14.37 -10.26
N LEU A 141 -5.37 13.43 -11.14
CA LEU A 141 -6.44 12.46 -10.92
C LEU A 141 -6.13 11.56 -9.72
N HIS A 142 -4.88 11.15 -9.54
CA HIS A 142 -4.43 10.39 -8.37
C HIS A 142 -4.83 11.09 -7.06
N VAL A 143 -4.37 12.34 -6.85
CA VAL A 143 -4.71 13.12 -5.66
C VAL A 143 -6.22 13.32 -5.51
N LEU A 144 -6.93 13.55 -6.61
CA LEU A 144 -8.38 13.68 -6.58
C LEU A 144 -9.04 12.39 -6.07
N GLN A 145 -8.66 11.23 -6.61
CA GLN A 145 -9.18 9.92 -6.22
C GLN A 145 -8.86 9.57 -4.75
N ASP A 146 -7.65 9.89 -4.32
CA ASP A 146 -7.18 9.71 -2.94
C ASP A 146 -7.96 10.54 -1.92
N SER A 147 -8.59 11.63 -2.34
CA SER A 147 -9.46 12.41 -1.45
C SER A 147 -10.62 11.58 -0.88
N TRP A 148 -11.07 10.51 -1.56
CA TRP A 148 -12.11 9.61 -1.05
C TRP A 148 -11.56 8.54 -0.11
N SER A 149 -10.44 7.90 -0.42
CA SER A 149 -9.81 6.87 0.43
C SER A 149 -9.29 7.48 1.74
N HIS A 150 -8.77 8.71 1.68
CA HIS A 150 -8.19 9.41 2.83
C HIS A 150 -9.12 10.39 3.55
N GLN A 151 -10.41 10.49 3.16
CA GLN A 151 -11.34 11.45 3.77
C GLN A 151 -11.44 11.32 5.31
N GLY A 152 -11.58 12.47 5.96
CA GLY A 152 -11.65 12.61 7.41
C GLY A 152 -10.34 13.08 8.05
N VAL A 153 -10.28 13.00 9.37
CA VAL A 153 -9.09 13.37 10.16
C VAL A 153 -8.05 12.24 10.06
N PRO A 154 -6.81 12.51 9.63
CA PRO A 154 -5.76 11.49 9.57
C PRO A 154 -5.54 10.83 10.95
N ASP A 155 -5.52 9.51 10.97
CA ASP A 155 -5.13 8.73 12.15
C ASP A 155 -3.63 8.46 12.12
N ILE A 156 -2.95 8.63 13.25
CA ILE A 156 -1.48 8.62 13.29
C ILE A 156 -0.96 7.45 14.11
N ALA A 157 -0.01 6.72 13.53
CA ALA A 157 0.67 5.64 14.23
C ALA A 157 1.38 6.16 15.50
N PRO A 158 1.25 5.48 16.65
CA PRO A 158 1.82 5.93 17.93
C PRO A 158 3.35 6.12 17.94
N LEU A 159 4.05 5.52 16.98
CA LEU A 159 5.51 5.58 16.85
C LEU A 159 6.00 6.81 16.06
N CYS A 160 5.08 7.60 15.50
CA CYS A 160 5.38 8.72 14.61
C CYS A 160 5.05 10.07 15.26
N GLU A 161 5.68 11.14 14.78
CA GLU A 161 5.40 12.52 15.19
C GLU A 161 3.99 12.93 14.72
N PRO A 162 3.03 13.20 15.63
CA PRO A 162 1.63 13.47 15.28
C PRO A 162 1.43 14.62 14.29
N LYS A 163 2.29 15.63 14.34
CA LYS A 163 2.22 16.80 13.44
C LYS A 163 2.70 16.50 12.02
N LEU A 164 3.42 15.40 11.82
CA LEU A 164 4.02 15.01 10.54
C LEU A 164 3.43 13.71 9.97
N GLY A 165 2.77 12.91 10.80
CA GLY A 165 2.20 11.63 10.36
C GLY A 165 1.00 11.81 9.44
N TRP A 166 0.80 10.81 8.58
CA TRP A 166 -0.39 10.63 7.76
C TRP A 166 -0.89 9.18 7.89
N GLY A 167 -2.13 8.97 7.50
CA GLY A 167 -2.81 7.68 7.60
C GLY A 167 -4.30 7.87 7.31
N HIS A 168 -4.99 6.83 6.89
CA HIS A 168 -6.44 6.89 6.71
C HIS A 168 -7.10 7.35 8.02
N SER A 169 -8.26 8.00 7.94
CA SER A 169 -9.00 8.31 9.15
C SER A 169 -9.44 7.03 9.86
N ALA A 170 -9.63 7.11 11.19
CA ALA A 170 -10.05 5.96 11.99
C ALA A 170 -11.31 5.28 11.40
N LYS A 171 -12.30 6.09 11.00
CA LYS A 171 -13.55 5.63 10.33
C LYS A 171 -13.33 4.87 9.01
N ARG A 172 -12.13 4.93 8.45
CA ARG A 172 -11.69 4.24 7.22
C ARG A 172 -10.59 3.22 7.49
N GLY A 173 -10.44 2.77 8.73
CA GLY A 173 -9.47 1.77 9.15
C GLY A 173 -8.26 2.32 9.91
N GLY A 174 -8.03 3.63 9.87
CA GLY A 174 -6.90 4.25 10.57
C GLY A 174 -5.55 3.97 9.92
N TRP A 175 -4.46 4.25 10.64
CA TRP A 175 -3.08 4.04 10.16
C TRP A 175 -2.70 2.57 9.94
N SER A 176 -3.54 1.63 10.40
CA SER A 176 -3.18 0.21 10.49
C SER A 176 -3.99 -0.74 9.61
N CYS A 177 -4.97 -0.21 8.89
CA CYS A 177 -5.85 -0.98 8.03
C CYS A 177 -6.02 -0.32 6.67
N HIS A 178 -6.08 -1.16 5.64
CA HIS A 178 -6.31 -0.78 4.25
C HIS A 178 -7.78 -0.82 3.85
N LEU A 179 -8.69 -0.53 4.79
CA LEU A 179 -10.11 -0.61 4.50
C LEU A 179 -10.55 0.48 3.51
N ALA A 180 -9.96 1.66 3.62
CA ALA A 180 -10.12 2.75 2.68
C ALA A 180 -9.91 2.33 1.22
N ASP A 181 -9.01 1.37 1.02
CA ASP A 181 -8.50 0.94 -0.28
C ASP A 181 -9.36 -0.16 -0.93
N LEU A 182 -10.41 -0.63 -0.22
CA LEU A 182 -11.26 -1.72 -0.67
C LEU A 182 -12.45 -1.20 -1.46
N THR A 183 -12.31 -1.20 -2.78
CA THR A 183 -13.38 -0.76 -3.69
C THR A 183 -14.76 -1.40 -3.40
N TYR A 184 -14.82 -2.68 -3.00
CA TYR A 184 -16.08 -3.36 -2.70
C TYR A 184 -16.74 -2.89 -1.41
N PHE A 185 -15.94 -2.46 -0.43
CA PHE A 185 -16.46 -1.96 0.85
C PHE A 185 -17.16 -0.60 0.66
N TRP A 186 -16.67 0.18 -0.30
CA TRP A 186 -17.18 1.52 -0.64
C TRP A 186 -17.99 1.56 -1.95
N SER A 187 -18.42 0.39 -2.44
CA SER A 187 -19.04 0.21 -3.76
C SER A 187 -20.38 0.94 -3.94
N ASP A 188 -21.12 1.15 -2.86
CA ASP A 188 -22.42 1.84 -2.87
C ASP A 188 -22.31 3.36 -2.63
N LYS A 189 -21.11 3.88 -2.38
CA LYS A 189 -20.90 5.29 -1.99
C LYS A 189 -19.74 5.93 -2.75
N ASP A 190 -18.51 5.72 -2.29
CA ASP A 190 -17.37 6.54 -2.72
C ASP A 190 -16.89 6.18 -4.13
N VAL A 191 -16.80 4.89 -4.47
CA VAL A 191 -16.20 4.45 -5.75
C VAL A 191 -16.98 4.96 -6.97
N PRO A 192 -18.33 4.85 -7.02
CA PRO A 192 -19.09 5.40 -8.15
C PRO A 192 -18.91 6.91 -8.33
N GLU A 193 -18.88 7.66 -7.23
CA GLU A 193 -18.75 9.13 -7.27
C GLU A 193 -17.33 9.56 -7.66
N MET A 194 -16.31 8.91 -7.08
CA MET A 194 -14.90 9.09 -7.46
C MET A 194 -14.70 8.84 -8.96
N ALA A 195 -15.24 7.74 -9.49
CA ALA A 195 -15.12 7.40 -10.89
C ALA A 195 -15.89 8.38 -11.79
N ARG A 196 -17.06 8.87 -11.35
CA ARG A 196 -17.84 9.90 -12.05
C ARG A 196 -17.03 11.17 -12.22
N MET A 197 -16.46 11.67 -11.13
CA MET A 197 -15.67 12.90 -11.13
C MET A 197 -14.37 12.76 -11.92
N THR A 198 -13.71 11.60 -11.80
CA THR A 198 -12.55 11.26 -12.64
C THR A 198 -12.92 11.35 -14.13
N PHE A 199 -14.05 10.75 -14.52
CA PHE A 199 -14.54 10.78 -15.90
C PHE A 199 -14.87 12.21 -16.37
N GLU A 200 -15.48 13.04 -15.53
CA GLU A 200 -15.82 14.42 -15.86
C GLU A 200 -14.58 15.31 -16.06
N VAL A 201 -13.55 15.13 -15.24
CA VAL A 201 -12.25 15.78 -15.43
C VAL A 201 -11.61 15.35 -16.75
N LEU A 202 -11.65 14.06 -17.08
CA LEU A 202 -11.14 13.53 -18.35
C LEU A 202 -11.89 14.13 -19.55
N VAL A 203 -13.22 14.13 -19.54
CA VAL A 203 -14.05 14.67 -20.62
C VAL A 203 -13.85 16.18 -20.78
N SER A 204 -13.77 16.94 -19.69
CA SER A 204 -13.56 18.40 -19.75
C SER A 204 -12.15 18.77 -20.22
N SER A 205 -11.15 17.91 -19.95
CA SER A 205 -9.76 18.13 -20.38
C SER A 205 -9.51 17.71 -21.84
N ALA A 206 -10.38 16.85 -22.40
CA ALA A 206 -10.29 16.38 -23.76
C ALA A 206 -10.69 17.48 -24.77
N ARG A 207 -9.73 18.32 -25.18
CA ARG A 207 -9.97 19.52 -26.00
C ARG A 207 -10.69 19.27 -27.34
N ASN A 208 -10.59 18.06 -27.90
CA ASN A 208 -11.19 17.73 -29.21
C ASN A 208 -11.83 16.33 -29.29
N ASN A 209 -11.82 15.54 -28.21
CA ASN A 209 -12.32 14.17 -28.27
C ASN A 209 -13.78 14.12 -27.82
N LYS A 210 -14.63 13.47 -28.63
CA LYS A 210 -15.99 13.15 -28.20
C LYS A 210 -15.92 11.92 -27.29
N PRO A 211 -16.54 11.96 -26.10
CA PRO A 211 -16.61 10.77 -25.24
C PRO A 211 -17.25 9.60 -26.00
N LEU A 212 -16.66 8.41 -25.86
CA LEU A 212 -17.18 7.19 -26.48
C LEU A 212 -18.43 6.68 -25.74
N ALA A 213 -18.59 7.06 -24.48
CA ALA A 213 -19.71 6.70 -23.64
C ALA A 213 -20.17 7.87 -22.76
N THR A 214 -21.40 7.79 -22.27
CA THR A 214 -21.91 8.72 -21.26
C THR A 214 -21.79 8.10 -19.87
N TRP A 215 -21.75 8.92 -18.82
CA TRP A 215 -21.73 8.41 -17.46
C TRP A 215 -22.88 7.44 -17.16
N LYS A 216 -24.08 7.68 -17.71
CA LYS A 216 -25.23 6.78 -17.57
C LYS A 216 -24.94 5.35 -18.04
N VAL A 217 -24.11 5.19 -19.08
CA VAL A 217 -23.67 3.88 -19.60
C VAL A 217 -22.56 3.29 -18.75
N LEU A 218 -21.65 4.13 -18.24
CA LEU A 218 -20.48 3.69 -17.47
C LEU A 218 -20.83 3.33 -16.02
N ALA A 219 -21.76 4.04 -15.38
CA ALA A 219 -22.14 3.87 -13.98
C ALA A 219 -22.41 2.40 -13.56
N PRO A 220 -23.24 1.61 -14.28
CA PRO A 220 -23.45 0.20 -13.90
C PRO A 220 -22.19 -0.66 -14.05
N LYS A 221 -21.30 -0.34 -15.00
CA LYS A 221 -20.02 -1.05 -15.18
C LYS A 221 -19.05 -0.73 -14.06
N VAL A 222 -18.97 0.54 -13.67
CA VAL A 222 -18.21 1.00 -12.48
C VAL A 222 -18.74 0.35 -11.22
N LYS A 223 -20.07 0.24 -11.04
CA LYS A 223 -20.64 -0.47 -9.90
C LYS A 223 -20.21 -1.94 -9.88
N SER A 224 -20.28 -2.62 -11.01
CA SER A 224 -19.80 -4.00 -11.13
C SER A 224 -18.29 -4.14 -10.88
N PHE A 225 -17.49 -3.14 -11.24
CA PHE A 225 -16.06 -3.10 -10.90
C PHE A 225 -15.87 -2.95 -9.39
N ALA A 226 -16.62 -2.04 -8.77
CA ALA A 226 -16.54 -1.78 -7.35
C ALA A 226 -16.95 -3.02 -6.55
N ASP A 227 -18.01 -3.73 -6.96
CA ASP A 227 -18.51 -4.92 -6.28
C ASP A 227 -17.57 -6.15 -6.33
N ALA A 228 -16.56 -6.14 -7.19
CA ALA A 228 -15.59 -7.22 -7.26
C ALA A 228 -14.68 -7.24 -6.02
N ARG A 229 -14.72 -8.36 -5.29
CA ARG A 229 -14.05 -8.60 -4.00
C ARG A 229 -12.70 -9.30 -4.14
N THR A 230 -12.37 -9.79 -5.32
CA THR A 230 -11.19 -10.62 -5.58
C THR A 230 -10.46 -10.16 -6.82
N LYS A 231 -9.16 -10.44 -6.91
CA LYS A 231 -8.36 -10.19 -8.11
C LYS A 231 -8.94 -10.91 -9.33
N TRP A 232 -9.45 -12.12 -9.16
CA TRP A 232 -10.09 -12.87 -10.24
C TRP A 232 -11.37 -12.20 -10.77
N GLN A 233 -12.24 -11.72 -9.88
CA GLN A 233 -13.44 -10.99 -10.30
C GLN A 233 -13.07 -9.68 -11.03
N LYS A 234 -12.01 -8.98 -10.58
CA LYS A 234 -11.47 -7.80 -11.29
C LYS A 234 -10.91 -8.18 -12.65
N ASP A 235 -10.16 -9.27 -12.77
CA ASP A 235 -9.62 -9.76 -14.04
C ASP A 235 -10.73 -10.06 -15.05
N GLU A 236 -11.76 -10.79 -14.63
CA GLU A 236 -12.91 -11.08 -15.48
C GLU A 236 -13.70 -9.80 -15.86
N TRP A 237 -13.78 -8.81 -14.96
CA TRP A 237 -14.34 -7.51 -15.29
C TRP A 237 -13.53 -6.80 -16.39
N PHE A 238 -12.21 -6.67 -16.21
CA PHE A 238 -11.34 -6.01 -17.18
C PHE A 238 -11.32 -6.73 -18.53
N LYS A 239 -11.34 -8.07 -18.52
CA LYS A 239 -11.45 -8.90 -19.72
C LYS A 239 -12.76 -8.67 -20.47
N LYS A 240 -13.89 -8.56 -19.75
CA LYS A 240 -15.20 -8.24 -20.32
C LYS A 240 -15.22 -6.84 -20.96
N GLU A 241 -14.46 -5.92 -20.40
CA GLU A 241 -14.28 -4.56 -20.91
C GLU A 241 -13.14 -4.44 -21.95
N SER A 242 -12.68 -5.57 -22.51
CA SER A 242 -11.64 -5.64 -23.55
C SER A 242 -10.29 -5.01 -23.16
N PHE A 243 -9.98 -4.97 -21.87
CA PHE A 243 -8.72 -4.45 -21.35
C PHE A 243 -7.64 -5.54 -21.44
N LEU A 244 -6.68 -5.38 -22.36
CA LEU A 244 -5.74 -6.45 -22.72
C LEU A 244 -4.69 -6.72 -21.65
N ASP A 245 -4.01 -5.70 -21.14
CA ASP A 245 -3.01 -5.85 -20.08
C ASP A 245 -3.66 -5.80 -18.71
N ARG A 246 -3.65 -6.91 -17.98
CA ARG A 246 -4.23 -7.02 -16.63
C ARG A 246 -3.17 -7.41 -15.58
N ASN A 247 -1.88 -7.25 -15.92
CA ASN A 247 -0.78 -7.62 -15.04
C ASN A 247 -0.72 -6.79 -13.75
N PHE A 248 -1.23 -5.55 -13.79
CA PHE A 248 -1.30 -4.65 -12.64
C PHE A 248 -2.15 -5.22 -11.50
N LEU A 249 -3.17 -6.06 -11.80
CA LEU A 249 -4.02 -6.69 -10.77
C LEU A 249 -3.25 -7.53 -9.76
N GLN A 250 -2.01 -7.89 -10.07
CA GLN A 250 -1.14 -8.55 -9.10
C GLN A 250 -0.84 -7.66 -7.89
N GLY A 251 -0.70 -6.35 -8.13
CA GLY A 251 -0.29 -5.32 -7.17
C GLY A 251 -1.34 -5.00 -6.12
N ILE A 252 -2.61 -5.36 -6.38
CA ILE A 252 -3.71 -4.93 -5.51
C ILE A 252 -3.86 -5.80 -4.28
N SER A 253 -4.56 -5.24 -3.31
CA SER A 253 -4.73 -5.72 -1.94
C SER A 253 -5.85 -6.73 -1.76
N LEU A 254 -6.57 -7.06 -2.83
CA LEU A 254 -7.67 -8.01 -2.81
C LEU A 254 -7.13 -9.44 -2.67
N PRO A 255 -7.90 -10.34 -2.03
CA PRO A 255 -7.62 -11.78 -2.11
C PRO A 255 -7.65 -12.25 -3.57
N ASP A 256 -6.88 -13.28 -3.89
CA ASP A 256 -6.86 -13.86 -5.23
C ASP A 256 -8.26 -14.39 -5.63
N CYS A 257 -8.94 -15.07 -4.69
CA CYS A 257 -10.22 -15.75 -4.88
C CYS A 257 -11.08 -15.69 -3.60
N GLU A 258 -12.37 -15.99 -3.77
CA GLU A 258 -13.28 -16.18 -2.63
C GLU A 258 -12.87 -17.42 -1.80
N PRO A 259 -13.09 -17.41 -0.48
CA PRO A 259 -12.85 -18.58 0.36
C PRO A 259 -13.56 -19.83 -0.19
N GLY A 260 -12.79 -20.88 -0.50
CA GLY A 260 -13.31 -22.17 -0.96
C GLY A 260 -13.54 -22.32 -2.47
N ALA A 261 -13.29 -21.30 -3.30
CA ALA A 261 -13.45 -21.40 -4.76
C ALA A 261 -12.40 -22.34 -5.41
N ARG A 262 -12.84 -23.22 -6.34
CA ARG A 262 -11.98 -24.06 -7.20
C ARG A 262 -12.42 -23.96 -8.68
N PRO A 263 -11.50 -23.91 -9.67
CA PRO A 263 -10.04 -23.85 -9.54
C PRO A 263 -9.56 -22.41 -9.31
N CYS A 264 -9.12 -22.12 -8.08
CA CYS A 264 -8.31 -20.94 -7.82
C CYS A 264 -6.87 -21.34 -8.16
N VAL A 265 -6.38 -20.95 -9.33
CA VAL A 265 -4.96 -21.13 -9.66
C VAL A 265 -4.25 -19.90 -9.10
N PRO A 266 -3.52 -20.00 -7.98
CA PRO A 266 -2.73 -18.88 -7.48
C PRO A 266 -1.76 -18.42 -8.57
N TYR A 267 -1.42 -17.13 -8.55
CA TYR A 267 -0.53 -16.49 -9.51
C TYR A 267 0.73 -17.33 -9.83
N ALA A 268 1.25 -17.17 -11.06
CA ALA A 268 2.44 -17.87 -11.51
C ALA A 268 3.61 -17.68 -10.54
N PHE A 269 3.96 -18.76 -9.84
CA PHE A 269 5.05 -18.89 -8.88
C PHE A 269 6.35 -18.22 -9.37
N GLU A 270 6.63 -18.34 -10.66
CA GLU A 270 7.81 -17.81 -11.33
C GLU A 270 7.90 -16.28 -11.20
N LYS A 271 6.77 -15.57 -11.26
CA LYS A 271 6.74 -14.12 -11.14
C LYS A 271 7.01 -13.66 -9.71
N LEU A 272 6.54 -14.39 -8.69
CA LEU A 272 6.88 -14.12 -7.29
C LEU A 272 8.39 -14.26 -7.05
N VAL A 273 9.00 -15.32 -7.58
CA VAL A 273 10.45 -15.54 -7.49
C VAL A 273 11.23 -14.45 -8.22
N GLN A 274 10.78 -14.02 -9.40
CA GLN A 274 11.41 -12.91 -10.14
C GLN A 274 11.42 -11.60 -9.34
N ILE A 275 10.28 -11.24 -8.72
CA ILE A 275 10.18 -10.04 -7.88
C ILE A 275 11.13 -10.15 -6.68
N TRP A 276 11.12 -11.30 -6.01
CA TRP A 276 12.02 -11.56 -4.88
C TRP A 276 13.50 -11.42 -5.27
N ASN A 277 13.90 -11.96 -6.42
CA ASN A 277 15.27 -11.86 -6.90
C ASN A 277 15.66 -10.39 -7.21
N GLY A 278 14.73 -9.60 -7.74
CA GLY A 278 14.92 -8.16 -7.93
C GLY A 278 15.16 -7.42 -6.61
N ILE A 279 14.38 -7.75 -5.57
CA ILE A 279 14.57 -7.21 -4.21
C ILE A 279 15.95 -7.59 -3.68
N VAL A 280 16.32 -8.86 -3.75
CA VAL A 280 17.62 -9.36 -3.25
C VAL A 280 18.80 -8.70 -3.98
N ALA A 281 18.68 -8.42 -5.27
CA ALA A 281 19.73 -7.79 -6.06
C ALA A 281 19.94 -6.30 -5.72
N ASN A 282 18.89 -5.60 -5.30
CA ASN A 282 18.89 -4.16 -5.07
C ASN A 282 19.00 -3.76 -3.59
N ASP A 283 18.88 -4.71 -2.66
CA ASP A 283 18.91 -4.41 -1.22
C ASP A 283 20.34 -4.06 -0.78
N SER A 284 20.53 -2.83 -0.27
CA SER A 284 21.78 -2.43 0.36
C SER A 284 21.87 -2.93 1.81
N PRO A 285 23.03 -3.41 2.26
CA PRO A 285 23.22 -3.85 3.64
C PRO A 285 23.11 -2.69 4.64
N PHE A 286 22.81 -3.07 5.88
CA PHE A 286 22.58 -2.29 7.11
C PHE A 286 23.25 -0.91 7.21
N SER A 287 22.56 0.03 7.86
CA SER A 287 23.23 1.20 8.46
C SER A 287 24.25 0.72 9.50
N SER A 288 25.47 1.26 9.45
CA SER A 288 26.56 0.97 10.40
C SER A 288 26.26 1.41 11.83
N ASP A 289 25.23 2.23 12.04
CA ASP A 289 25.04 2.98 13.27
C ASP A 289 24.07 2.28 14.26
N ILE A 290 23.72 1.03 13.99
CA ILE A 290 22.82 0.23 14.83
C ILE A 290 23.61 -0.46 15.95
N PRO A 291 23.24 -0.29 17.24
CA PRO A 291 23.90 -1.01 18.32
C PRO A 291 23.77 -2.52 18.13
N GLN A 292 24.88 -3.25 18.32
CA GLN A 292 24.98 -4.69 18.04
C GLN A 292 23.84 -5.51 18.65
N GLN A 293 23.45 -5.20 19.89
CA GLN A 293 22.35 -5.87 20.58
C GLN A 293 20.97 -5.76 19.89
N PHE A 294 20.69 -4.67 19.17
CA PHE A 294 19.46 -4.52 18.39
C PHE A 294 19.58 -5.27 17.06
N ALA A 295 20.76 -5.23 16.43
CA ALA A 295 21.04 -6.05 15.25
C ALA A 295 20.86 -7.55 15.56
N ASP A 296 21.36 -8.01 16.71
CA ASP A 296 21.20 -9.37 17.20
C ASP A 296 19.75 -9.71 17.53
N LEU A 297 19.01 -8.79 18.17
CA LEU A 297 17.57 -8.95 18.42
C LEU A 297 16.81 -9.23 17.11
N PHE A 298 16.96 -8.35 16.11
CA PHE A 298 16.25 -8.49 14.84
C PHE A 298 16.69 -9.74 14.08
N LYS A 299 17.98 -10.08 14.08
CA LYS A 299 18.48 -11.32 13.50
C LYS A 299 17.81 -12.56 14.11
N ARG A 300 17.76 -12.64 15.45
CA ARG A 300 17.09 -13.74 16.15
C ARG A 300 15.58 -13.75 15.87
N PHE A 301 14.96 -12.58 15.84
CA PHE A 301 13.53 -12.44 15.58
C PHE A 301 13.14 -12.97 14.21
N PHE A 302 13.77 -12.50 13.13
CA PHE A 302 13.44 -12.94 11.77
C PHE A 302 13.87 -14.39 11.51
N SER A 303 14.94 -14.86 12.15
CA SER A 303 15.30 -16.28 12.14
C SER A 303 14.22 -17.14 12.80
N ALA A 304 13.76 -16.78 14.00
CA ALA A 304 12.71 -17.50 14.70
C ALA A 304 11.38 -17.47 13.94
N LEU A 305 11.06 -16.34 13.29
CA LEU A 305 9.86 -16.16 12.46
C LEU A 305 9.86 -17.12 11.26
N THR A 306 10.95 -17.12 10.49
CA THR A 306 11.07 -17.96 9.28
C THR A 306 11.22 -19.44 9.60
N GLN A 307 11.79 -19.79 10.76
CA GLN A 307 11.94 -21.17 11.25
C GLN A 307 10.75 -21.66 12.09
N GLN A 308 9.71 -20.85 12.26
CA GLN A 308 8.50 -21.19 13.03
C GLN A 308 8.77 -21.54 14.51
N GLN A 309 9.80 -20.93 15.10
CA GLN A 309 10.16 -21.11 16.51
C GLN A 309 9.31 -20.18 17.39
N VAL A 310 8.03 -20.50 17.54
CA VAL A 310 7.04 -19.65 18.22
C VAL A 310 7.43 -19.32 19.66
N SER A 311 8.02 -20.27 20.40
CA SER A 311 8.53 -20.02 21.76
C SER A 311 9.60 -18.92 21.76
N ASN A 312 10.57 -19.03 20.85
CA ASN A 312 11.67 -18.07 20.73
C ASN A 312 11.13 -16.70 20.33
N LEU A 313 10.16 -16.61 19.41
CA LEU A 313 9.52 -15.34 19.07
C LEU A 313 8.90 -14.65 20.28
N ARG A 314 8.14 -15.39 21.10
CA ARG A 314 7.49 -14.84 22.29
C ARG A 314 8.50 -14.30 23.29
N GLU A 315 9.64 -14.97 23.46
CA GLU A 315 10.72 -14.49 24.34
C GLU A 315 11.39 -13.20 23.85
N LEU A 316 11.34 -12.89 22.56
CA LEU A 316 11.94 -11.68 21.97
C LEU A 316 11.02 -10.46 22.03
N ILE A 317 9.74 -10.67 22.32
CA ILE A 317 8.70 -9.65 22.31
C ILE A 317 8.37 -9.23 23.75
N ASP A 318 8.18 -7.93 23.97
CA ASP A 318 7.47 -7.45 25.15
C ASP A 318 5.96 -7.57 24.91
N HIS A 319 5.34 -8.56 25.54
CA HIS A 319 3.92 -8.86 25.33
C HIS A 319 2.99 -7.71 25.70
N SER A 320 3.29 -6.98 26.77
CA SER A 320 2.45 -5.90 27.27
C SER A 320 2.43 -4.72 26.30
N LEU A 321 3.59 -4.32 25.80
CA LEU A 321 3.71 -3.24 24.84
C LEU A 321 3.15 -3.64 23.47
N ALA A 322 3.38 -4.88 23.03
CA ALA A 322 2.84 -5.37 21.77
C ALA A 322 1.30 -5.49 21.81
N ALA A 323 0.72 -5.91 22.94
CA ALA A 323 -0.72 -5.91 23.14
C ALA A 323 -1.28 -4.48 23.09
N LEU A 324 -0.66 -3.53 23.78
CA LEU A 324 -1.07 -2.12 23.76
C LEU A 324 -0.99 -1.51 22.35
N ALA A 325 0.06 -1.84 21.58
CA ALA A 325 0.20 -1.36 20.20
C ALA A 325 -0.94 -1.87 19.31
N LEU A 326 -1.31 -3.15 19.48
CA LEU A 326 -2.41 -3.78 18.74
C LEU A 326 -3.78 -3.21 19.13
N GLU A 327 -4.02 -3.00 20.43
CA GLU A 327 -5.23 -2.35 20.94
C GLU A 327 -5.42 -0.96 20.34
N ARG A 328 -4.34 -0.18 20.26
CA ARG A 328 -4.34 1.16 19.64
C ARG A 328 -4.57 1.09 18.13
N ALA A 329 -3.94 0.15 17.44
CA ALA A 329 -4.12 -0.05 16.00
C ALA A 329 -5.60 -0.32 15.65
N LEU A 330 -6.30 -1.07 16.51
CA LEU A 330 -7.71 -1.42 16.33
C LEU A 330 -8.68 -0.45 16.99
N HIS A 331 -8.17 0.63 17.61
CA HIS A 331 -8.94 1.60 18.40
C HIS A 331 -9.88 0.95 19.41
N ALA A 332 -9.42 -0.07 20.15
CA ALA A 332 -10.24 -0.75 21.14
C ALA A 332 -10.76 0.22 22.23
N ASP A 333 -12.02 0.04 22.68
CA ASP A 333 -12.55 0.78 23.84
C ASP A 333 -12.01 0.17 25.14
N GLY A 334 -10.79 0.59 25.51
CA GLY A 334 -10.05 0.10 26.67
C GLY A 334 -9.05 -1.01 26.34
N SER A 335 -8.55 -1.69 27.38
CA SER A 335 -7.55 -2.74 27.22
C SER A 335 -8.18 -4.09 26.84
N CYS A 336 -7.51 -4.83 25.98
CA CYS A 336 -7.91 -6.13 25.48
C CYS A 336 -6.70 -7.10 25.36
N PRO A 337 -6.09 -7.50 26.49
CA PRO A 337 -4.86 -8.30 26.48
C PRO A 337 -5.05 -9.69 25.86
N LYS A 338 -6.29 -10.21 25.84
CA LYS A 338 -6.64 -11.50 25.22
C LYS A 338 -6.65 -11.47 23.69
N LEU A 339 -6.69 -10.29 23.07
CA LEU A 339 -6.67 -10.15 21.62
C LEU A 339 -5.30 -10.47 21.03
N TYR A 340 -4.23 -10.07 21.74
CA TYR A 340 -2.86 -10.29 21.32
C TYR A 340 -2.55 -11.75 20.98
N PRO A 341 -2.75 -12.75 21.87
CA PRO A 341 -2.41 -14.14 21.55
C PRO A 341 -3.21 -14.70 20.36
N ILE A 342 -4.42 -14.20 20.12
CA ILE A 342 -5.25 -14.62 18.97
C ILE A 342 -4.63 -14.10 17.67
N LEU A 343 -4.33 -12.81 17.61
CA LEU A 343 -3.78 -12.18 16.42
C LEU A 343 -2.30 -12.51 16.20
N PHE A 344 -1.55 -12.81 17.25
CA PHE A 344 -0.15 -13.24 17.16
C PHE A 344 0.02 -14.46 16.26
N GLU A 345 -0.79 -15.51 16.44
CA GLU A 345 -0.71 -16.72 15.61
C GLU A 345 -1.03 -16.45 14.13
N PHE A 346 -1.83 -15.42 13.86
CA PHE A 346 -2.11 -14.97 12.51
C PHE A 346 -0.93 -14.19 11.92
N PHE A 347 -0.42 -13.19 12.62
CA PHE A 347 0.60 -12.26 12.11
C PHE A 347 2.01 -12.82 12.06
N LEU A 348 2.39 -13.60 13.07
CA LEU A 348 3.77 -14.04 13.30
C LEU A 348 3.88 -15.56 13.52
N GLY A 349 2.75 -16.26 13.61
CA GLY A 349 2.69 -17.71 13.76
C GLY A 349 2.33 -18.43 12.46
N LYS A 350 1.41 -19.40 12.58
CA LYS A 350 0.95 -20.23 11.45
C LYS A 350 0.38 -19.40 10.29
N GLY A 351 -0.34 -18.31 10.57
CA GLY A 351 -0.92 -17.47 9.53
C GLY A 351 0.14 -16.88 8.60
N PHE A 352 1.24 -16.38 9.15
CA PHE A 352 2.38 -15.87 8.38
C PHE A 352 2.93 -16.95 7.44
N VAL A 353 3.30 -18.10 8.00
CA VAL A 353 3.91 -19.22 7.25
C VAL A 353 3.00 -19.71 6.12
N ASP A 354 1.70 -19.77 6.36
CA ASP A 354 0.70 -20.23 5.39
C ASP A 354 0.40 -19.19 4.29
N GLY A 355 1.03 -18.00 4.31
CA GLY A 355 0.74 -16.91 3.36
C GLY A 355 -0.60 -16.22 3.62
N ARG A 356 -1.10 -16.25 4.87
CA ARG A 356 -2.33 -15.57 5.33
C ARG A 356 -2.05 -14.33 6.17
N GLY A 357 -0.94 -14.30 6.90
CA GLY A 357 -0.64 -13.33 7.97
C GLY A 357 -0.14 -11.96 7.54
N ALA A 358 -0.07 -11.70 6.23
CA ALA A 358 0.63 -10.58 5.65
C ALA A 358 -0.03 -9.20 5.80
N HIS A 359 -1.22 -9.13 6.40
CA HIS A 359 -1.94 -7.88 6.72
C HIS A 359 -2.75 -8.09 7.98
N GLN A 360 -3.22 -6.99 8.59
CA GLN A 360 -4.35 -7.10 9.52
C GLN A 360 -5.45 -7.92 8.85
N PRO A 361 -6.00 -8.95 9.51
CA PRO A 361 -7.07 -9.74 8.91
C PRO A 361 -8.14 -8.77 8.43
N LEU A 362 -8.43 -8.77 7.13
CA LEU A 362 -9.30 -7.77 6.50
C LEU A 362 -10.62 -7.63 7.25
N ALA A 363 -11.17 -8.77 7.68
CA ALA A 363 -12.39 -8.82 8.47
C ALA A 363 -12.26 -8.13 9.86
N VAL A 364 -11.10 -8.16 10.52
CA VAL A 364 -10.90 -7.41 11.78
C VAL A 364 -10.93 -5.90 11.50
N CYS A 365 -10.27 -5.46 10.43
CA CYS A 365 -10.29 -4.05 10.01
C CYS A 365 -11.68 -3.56 9.60
N GLU A 366 -12.38 -4.33 8.76
CA GLU A 366 -13.74 -4.03 8.32
C GLU A 366 -14.68 -3.83 9.51
N ILE A 367 -14.58 -4.71 10.51
CA ILE A 367 -15.48 -4.67 11.65
C ILE A 367 -15.09 -3.55 12.62
N ALA A 368 -13.81 -3.35 12.89
CA ALA A 368 -13.33 -2.24 13.73
C ALA A 368 -13.79 -0.89 13.13
N ALA A 369 -13.63 -0.70 11.83
CA ALA A 369 -14.07 0.52 11.16
C ALA A 369 -15.60 0.65 11.11
N LYS A 370 -16.35 -0.43 10.86
CA LYS A 370 -17.82 -0.39 10.92
C LYS A 370 -18.30 0.10 12.29
N ILE A 371 -17.70 -0.41 13.36
CA ILE A 371 -18.05 0.01 14.72
C ILE A 371 -17.70 1.49 14.94
N GLN A 372 -16.55 1.96 14.46
CA GLN A 372 -16.16 3.37 14.55
C GLN A 372 -17.01 4.31 13.66
N GLN A 373 -17.66 3.79 12.62
CA GLN A 373 -18.63 4.56 11.84
C GLN A 373 -19.96 4.70 12.58
N GLU A 374 -20.34 3.69 13.37
CA GLU A 374 -21.62 3.64 14.10
C GLU A 374 -21.54 4.24 15.51
N ARG A 375 -20.34 4.33 16.10
CA ARG A 375 -20.12 4.71 17.50
C ARG A 375 -18.94 5.66 17.62
N ASP A 376 -19.01 6.60 18.56
CA ASP A 376 -17.87 7.45 18.93
C ASP A 376 -16.76 6.68 19.66
N LYS A 377 -17.06 5.48 20.15
CA LYS A 377 -16.11 4.57 20.80
C LYS A 377 -15.87 3.36 19.92
N GLY A 378 -14.65 2.85 19.94
CA GLY A 378 -14.31 1.64 19.22
C GLY A 378 -14.92 0.37 19.81
N PRO A 379 -14.59 -0.79 19.23
CA PRO A 379 -15.14 -2.08 19.65
C PRO A 379 -14.69 -2.47 21.06
N LYS A 380 -15.59 -3.14 21.79
CA LYS A 380 -15.26 -3.76 23.09
C LYS A 380 -14.34 -4.95 22.89
N CYS A 381 -13.61 -5.33 23.94
CA CYS A 381 -12.66 -6.44 23.86
C CYS A 381 -13.28 -7.77 23.41
N ASP A 382 -14.44 -8.16 23.96
CA ASP A 382 -15.10 -9.42 23.59
C ASP A 382 -15.60 -9.43 22.13
N GLU A 383 -16.01 -8.26 21.61
CA GLU A 383 -16.36 -8.08 20.21
C GLU A 383 -15.11 -8.32 19.34
N LEU A 384 -13.99 -7.65 19.63
CA LEU A 384 -12.71 -7.81 18.93
C LEU A 384 -12.19 -9.26 18.92
N ILE A 385 -12.28 -9.95 20.06
CA ILE A 385 -11.86 -11.36 20.18
C ILE A 385 -12.67 -12.24 19.21
N THR A 386 -13.99 -12.08 19.23
CA THR A 386 -14.91 -12.85 18.38
C THR A 386 -14.61 -12.58 16.89
N PHE A 387 -14.40 -11.31 16.54
CA PHE A 387 -14.07 -10.92 15.17
C PHE A 387 -12.72 -11.46 14.72
N ALA A 388 -11.70 -11.37 15.57
CA ALA A 388 -10.38 -11.91 15.27
C ALA A 388 -10.43 -13.43 15.03
N GLN A 389 -11.15 -14.17 15.87
CA GLN A 389 -11.32 -15.62 15.69
C GLN A 389 -12.01 -15.96 14.37
N ASN A 390 -13.10 -15.26 14.04
CA ASN A 390 -13.83 -15.46 12.79
C ASN A 390 -12.97 -15.10 11.57
N ALA A 391 -12.23 -14.00 11.64
CA ALA A 391 -11.32 -13.56 10.58
C ALA A 391 -10.20 -14.58 10.33
N ILE A 392 -9.62 -15.14 11.39
CA ILE A 392 -8.59 -16.18 11.29
C ILE A 392 -9.15 -17.47 10.68
N ALA A 393 -10.37 -17.85 11.06
CA ALA A 393 -11.05 -19.03 10.53
C ALA A 393 -11.41 -18.88 9.04
N GLY A 394 -11.85 -17.69 8.63
CA GLY A 394 -12.25 -17.40 7.24
C GLY A 394 -11.14 -16.88 6.33
N GLY A 395 -9.95 -16.59 6.85
CA GLY A 395 -8.86 -15.97 6.09
C GLY A 395 -8.34 -16.85 4.95
N SER A 396 -8.41 -16.33 3.72
CA SER A 396 -7.82 -16.96 2.53
C SER A 396 -6.31 -16.71 2.46
N ARG A 397 -5.59 -17.64 1.81
CA ARG A 397 -4.18 -17.40 1.45
C ARG A 397 -4.11 -16.28 0.40
N ARG A 398 -3.11 -15.40 0.52
CA ARG A 398 -2.77 -14.36 -0.48
C ARG A 398 -1.59 -14.77 -1.37
N GLY A 399 -0.90 -15.84 -0.99
CA GLY A 399 0.24 -16.38 -1.70
C GLY A 399 0.50 -17.83 -1.29
N PRO A 400 1.48 -18.48 -1.93
CA PRO A 400 1.96 -19.79 -1.50
C PRO A 400 2.50 -19.74 -0.07
N ALA A 401 2.53 -20.90 0.59
CA ALA A 401 3.15 -20.99 1.91
C ALA A 401 4.68 -20.75 1.81
N LEU A 402 5.27 -20.23 2.87
CA LEU A 402 6.71 -19.99 2.92
C LEU A 402 7.51 -21.28 2.67
N SER A 403 7.06 -22.41 3.22
CA SER A 403 7.69 -23.71 3.01
C SER A 403 7.63 -24.18 1.56
N GLU A 404 6.49 -23.96 0.87
CA GLU A 404 6.31 -24.32 -0.55
C GLU A 404 7.32 -23.56 -1.42
N LEU A 405 7.60 -22.29 -1.10
CA LEU A 405 8.58 -21.48 -1.82
C LEU A 405 10.03 -21.85 -1.51
N ILE A 406 10.37 -22.12 -0.25
CA ILE A 406 11.71 -22.56 0.12
C ILE A 406 12.07 -23.86 -0.62
N GLU A 407 11.14 -24.83 -0.62
CA GLU A 407 11.32 -26.12 -1.29
C GLU A 407 11.46 -25.97 -2.81
N ARG A 408 10.54 -25.23 -3.44
CA ARG A 408 10.48 -25.15 -4.91
C ARG A 408 11.50 -24.20 -5.52
N ALA A 409 11.86 -23.11 -4.83
CA ALA A 409 12.79 -22.10 -5.36
C ALA A 409 14.26 -22.35 -4.95
N GLY A 410 14.52 -23.24 -3.97
CA GLY A 410 15.87 -23.49 -3.46
C GLY A 410 16.54 -22.25 -2.86
N VAL A 411 15.74 -21.28 -2.40
CA VAL A 411 16.24 -19.96 -1.99
C VAL A 411 16.80 -20.02 -0.58
N THR A 412 18.09 -19.72 -0.44
CA THR A 412 18.74 -19.48 0.85
C THR A 412 18.47 -18.05 1.33
N GLY A 413 17.91 -17.90 2.52
CA GLY A 413 17.57 -16.59 3.09
C GLY A 413 16.17 -16.11 2.70
N PRO A 414 15.10 -16.71 3.24
CA PRO A 414 13.71 -16.40 2.87
C PRO A 414 13.23 -15.01 3.30
N SER A 415 14.10 -14.25 3.97
CA SER A 415 13.83 -12.90 4.46
C SER A 415 15.02 -11.97 4.22
N ARG A 416 14.71 -10.71 3.92
CA ARG A 416 15.66 -9.59 3.91
C ARG A 416 15.13 -8.51 4.82
N TYR A 417 16.01 -7.80 5.51
CA TYR A 417 15.58 -6.69 6.33
C TYR A 417 16.65 -5.62 6.48
N THR A 418 16.21 -4.38 6.58
CA THR A 418 17.04 -3.23 6.95
C THR A 418 16.66 -2.75 8.35
N VAL A 419 17.56 -2.06 9.04
CA VAL A 419 17.33 -1.51 10.38
C VAL A 419 17.75 -0.05 10.40
N THR A 420 16.92 0.81 11.00
CA THR A 420 17.15 2.25 11.14
C THR A 420 16.74 2.73 12.54
N PRO A 421 17.36 3.78 13.09
CA PRO A 421 16.84 4.46 14.28
C PRO A 421 15.44 5.05 14.02
N GLY A 422 14.56 5.03 15.02
CA GLY A 422 13.27 5.72 14.98
C GLY A 422 13.35 7.17 15.49
N VAL A 423 12.27 7.95 15.33
CA VAL A 423 12.19 9.35 15.81
C VAL A 423 12.33 9.50 17.33
N THR A 424 11.98 8.45 18.07
CA THR A 424 12.11 8.42 19.53
C THR A 424 13.45 7.83 19.91
N SER A 425 14.24 8.56 20.72
CA SER A 425 15.55 8.10 21.18
C SER A 425 15.47 6.69 21.79
N GLY A 426 16.40 5.81 21.38
CA GLY A 426 16.44 4.42 21.82
C GLY A 426 15.41 3.49 21.15
N THR A 427 14.67 3.98 20.16
CA THR A 427 13.78 3.17 19.31
C THR A 427 14.49 2.80 18.01
N TYR A 428 14.31 1.56 17.55
CA TYR A 428 14.83 1.06 16.30
C TYR A 428 13.71 0.39 15.51
N LEU A 429 13.70 0.60 14.21
CA LEU A 429 12.71 0.05 13.28
C LEU A 429 13.43 -0.88 12.31
N ALA A 430 12.94 -2.10 12.16
CA ALA A 430 13.37 -3.02 11.13
C ALA A 430 12.29 -3.18 10.06
N PHE A 431 12.70 -3.20 8.78
CA PHE A 431 11.81 -3.32 7.63
C PHE A 431 12.12 -4.63 6.93
N ALA A 432 11.30 -5.66 7.13
CA ALA A 432 11.56 -7.00 6.62
C ALA A 432 10.64 -7.41 5.48
N ARG A 433 11.21 -8.01 4.44
CA ARG A 433 10.50 -8.60 3.30
C ARG A 433 10.69 -10.11 3.29
N PHE A 434 9.73 -10.83 2.71
CA PHE A 434 9.76 -12.29 2.65
C PHE A 434 9.41 -12.80 1.26
N ILE A 435 10.01 -13.91 0.82
CA ILE A 435 9.80 -14.46 -0.54
C ILE A 435 8.33 -14.78 -0.87
N HIS A 436 7.56 -15.20 0.14
CA HIS A 436 6.14 -15.55 -0.02
C HIS A 436 5.21 -14.36 0.04
N LEU A 437 5.74 -13.21 0.49
CA LEU A 437 5.05 -11.93 0.62
C LEU A 437 5.99 -10.82 0.14
N PRO A 438 6.52 -10.89 -1.10
CA PRO A 438 7.62 -10.02 -1.51
C PRO A 438 7.21 -8.56 -1.66
N ARG A 439 5.89 -8.31 -1.68
CA ARG A 439 5.26 -6.99 -1.79
C ARG A 439 4.82 -6.43 -0.44
N GLU A 440 5.18 -7.11 0.65
CA GLU A 440 4.81 -6.71 2.00
C GLU A 440 6.08 -6.51 2.82
N VAL A 441 6.14 -5.41 3.56
CA VAL A 441 7.12 -5.17 4.62
C VAL A 441 6.50 -5.44 5.97
N LEU A 442 7.09 -6.34 6.73
CA LEU A 442 6.92 -6.36 8.17
C LEU A 442 7.82 -5.30 8.81
N VAL A 443 7.22 -4.22 9.29
CA VAL A 443 7.90 -3.23 10.13
C VAL A 443 7.86 -3.70 11.59
N VAL A 444 9.02 -3.80 12.22
CA VAL A 444 9.18 -4.25 13.60
C VAL A 444 9.85 -3.15 14.42
N GLY A 445 9.15 -2.65 15.44
CA GLY A 445 9.70 -1.69 16.38
C GLY A 445 10.31 -2.36 17.59
N ALA A 446 11.48 -1.88 18.01
CA ALA A 446 12.17 -2.35 19.20
C ALA A 446 12.66 -1.19 20.08
N VAL A 447 12.60 -1.38 21.39
CA VAL A 447 13.15 -0.49 22.42
C VAL A 447 13.84 -1.31 23.51
N ARG A 448 14.53 -0.64 24.45
CA ARG A 448 15.00 -1.31 25.67
C ARG A 448 13.85 -1.43 26.69
N VAL A 449 13.67 -2.61 27.25
CA VAL A 449 12.80 -2.89 28.39
C VAL A 449 13.63 -3.61 29.45
N ASN A 450 13.75 -3.02 30.64
CA ASN A 450 14.64 -3.52 31.71
C ASN A 450 16.06 -3.79 31.20
N ASP A 451 16.64 -2.79 30.53
CA ASP A 451 17.97 -2.80 29.88
C ASP A 451 18.17 -3.80 28.73
N GLN A 452 17.20 -4.66 28.44
CA GLN A 452 17.26 -5.62 27.35
C GLN A 452 16.49 -5.12 26.11
N PRO A 453 17.03 -5.23 24.90
CA PRO A 453 16.27 -4.90 23.69
C PRO A 453 15.12 -5.90 23.49
N LYS A 454 13.92 -5.39 23.26
CA LYS A 454 12.71 -6.17 23.01
C LYS A 454 11.96 -5.60 21.81
N VAL A 455 11.33 -6.49 21.05
CA VAL A 455 10.32 -6.09 20.06
C VAL A 455 9.07 -5.63 20.81
N THR A 456 8.55 -4.46 20.49
CA THR A 456 7.41 -3.84 21.19
C THR A 456 6.26 -3.49 20.27
N SER A 457 6.50 -3.49 18.96
CA SER A 457 5.46 -3.34 17.96
C SER A 457 5.84 -4.08 16.68
N PHE A 458 4.83 -4.47 15.93
CA PHE A 458 5.00 -4.97 14.57
C PHE A 458 3.77 -4.62 13.74
N MET A 459 4.01 -4.37 12.47
CA MET A 459 2.99 -3.94 11.53
C MET A 459 3.36 -4.44 10.16
N TRP A 460 2.40 -5.04 9.46
CA TRP A 460 2.56 -5.28 8.04
C TRP A 460 2.19 -4.01 7.29
N LEU A 461 3.20 -3.43 6.66
CA LEU A 461 3.07 -2.37 5.69
C LEU A 461 3.15 -3.00 4.31
N PRO A 462 2.30 -2.59 3.40
CA PRO A 462 2.55 -2.93 2.05
C PRO A 462 3.68 -2.16 1.39
N ILE A 463 4.21 -2.76 0.34
CA ILE A 463 5.10 -2.11 -0.61
C ILE A 463 4.31 -1.80 -1.87
N GLN A 464 4.62 -0.63 -2.40
CA GLN A 464 4.28 -0.18 -3.73
C GLN A 464 5.37 -0.75 -4.65
#